data_AF-A0A2G6NQH4-F1
#
_entry.id   AF-A0A2G6NQH4-F1
#
_cell.length_a   1.000
_cell.length_b   1.000
_cell.length_c   1.000
_cell.angle_alpha   90.00
_cell.angle_beta   90.00
_cell.angle_gamma   90.00
#
_symmetry.space_group_name_H-M   'P 1'
#
loop_
_entity.id
_entity.type
_entity.pdbx_description
1 polymer ?
#
loop_
_entity_poly.entity_id
_entity_poly.type
_entity_poly.pdbx_seq_one_letter_code
_entity_poly.pdbx_strand_id
1 'polypeptide(L)'
;MTQKIKVKKGCIEETLLLPLWGRAFETQRKNPRLMDEKAVEIIKSIDYDFSEIEKTQGMSQHGWIARSLHTDKMAHDFIRTHPEAAIVNMG
;
A
#
# COMPACT_ATOMS: atom_id res chain seq x y z
N MET A 1 -5.30 -14.57 -20.24
CA MET A 1 -4.24 -14.26 -19.26
C MET A 1 -4.01 -12.77 -19.29
N THR A 2 -4.27 -12.05 -18.21
CA THR A 2 -4.08 -10.59 -18.16
C THR A 2 -2.58 -10.29 -18.25
N GLN A 3 -2.17 -9.40 -19.14
CA GLN A 3 -0.78 -8.99 -19.29
C GLN A 3 -0.30 -8.33 -17.99
N LYS A 4 0.83 -8.79 -17.45
CA LYS A 4 1.43 -8.19 -16.25
C LYS A 4 2.11 -6.85 -16.57
N ILE A 5 2.02 -5.91 -15.63
CA ILE A 5 2.59 -4.56 -15.74
C ILE A 5 4.06 -4.60 -15.32
N LYS A 6 4.96 -4.16 -16.20
CA LYS A 6 6.39 -4.04 -15.87
C LYS A 6 6.68 -2.72 -15.18
N VAL A 7 7.51 -2.76 -14.15
CA VAL A 7 8.02 -1.56 -13.47
C VAL A 7 9.49 -1.38 -13.81
N LYS A 8 9.87 -0.16 -14.21
CA LYS A 8 11.27 0.18 -14.47
C LYS A 8 12.01 0.32 -13.14
N LYS A 9 13.19 -0.29 -13.02
CA LYS A 9 14.04 -0.15 -11.83
C LYS A 9 14.86 1.14 -11.86
N GLY A 10 15.26 1.62 -10.69
CA GLY A 10 16.08 2.82 -10.50
C GLY A 10 15.37 4.14 -10.76
N CYS A 11 14.03 4.13 -10.85
CA CYS A 11 13.22 5.33 -10.99
C CYS A 11 12.50 5.67 -9.68
N ILE A 12 12.02 6.90 -9.55
CA ILE A 12 11.34 7.36 -8.33
C ILE A 12 10.05 6.55 -8.11
N GLU A 13 9.37 6.17 -9.19
CA GLU A 13 8.13 5.40 -9.18
C GLU A 13 8.32 3.99 -8.60
N GLU A 14 9.52 3.41 -8.66
CA GLU A 14 9.81 2.12 -8.02
C GLU A 14 9.59 2.18 -6.51
N THR A 15 9.83 3.35 -5.89
CA THR A 15 9.64 3.53 -4.44
C THR A 15 8.18 3.36 -3.99
N LEU A 16 7.22 3.55 -4.90
CA LEU A 16 5.79 3.35 -4.61
C LEU A 16 5.47 1.87 -4.31
N LEU A 17 6.29 0.94 -4.80
CA LEU A 17 6.14 -0.49 -4.55
C LEU A 17 6.37 -0.85 -3.08
N LEU A 18 7.15 -0.06 -2.35
CA LEU A 18 7.47 -0.33 -0.94
C LEU A 18 6.23 -0.30 -0.03
N PRO A 19 5.50 0.83 0.11
CA PRO A 19 4.30 0.85 0.93
C PRO A 19 3.16 0.02 0.34
N LEU A 20 3.10 -0.15 -0.98
CA LEU A 20 2.11 -1.02 -1.63
C LEU A 20 2.31 -2.48 -1.23
N TRP A 21 3.55 -2.98 -1.32
CA TRP A 21 3.92 -4.31 -0.86
C TRP A 21 3.61 -4.48 0.63
N GLY A 22 3.94 -3.48 1.47
CA GLY A 22 3.69 -3.55 2.91
C GLY A 22 2.21 -3.78 3.27
N ARG A 23 1.29 -3.12 2.56
CA ARG A 23 -0.17 -3.31 2.73
C ARG A 23 -0.65 -4.67 2.21
N ALA A 24 -0.18 -5.10 1.05
CA ALA A 24 -0.52 -6.42 0.52
C ALA A 24 -0.01 -7.55 1.43
N PHE A 25 1.22 -7.42 1.94
CA PHE A 25 1.82 -8.36 2.88
C PHE A 25 1.04 -8.41 4.20
N GLU A 26 0.69 -7.26 4.79
CA GLU A 26 -0.11 -7.23 6.03
C GLU A 26 -1.45 -7.92 5.85
N THR A 27 -2.15 -7.62 4.76
CA THR A 27 -3.49 -8.16 4.45
C THR A 27 -3.51 -9.68 4.42
N GLN A 28 -2.44 -10.31 3.93
CA GLN A 28 -2.33 -11.77 3.81
C GLN A 28 -1.93 -12.49 5.10
N ARG A 29 -1.65 -11.75 6.19
CA ARG A 29 -1.31 -12.37 7.49
C ARG A 29 -2.55 -12.99 8.13
N LYS A 30 -2.33 -13.98 8.99
CA LYS A 30 -3.42 -14.64 9.76
C LYS A 30 -4.29 -13.67 10.55
N ASN A 31 -3.67 -12.63 11.13
CA ASN A 31 -4.33 -11.59 11.93
C ASN A 31 -3.84 -10.22 11.43
N PRO A 32 -4.39 -9.70 10.33
CA PRO A 32 -3.94 -8.46 9.71
C PRO A 32 -4.34 -7.25 10.56
N ARG A 33 -3.45 -6.27 10.73
CA ARG A 33 -3.77 -4.97 11.35
C ARG A 33 -4.51 -4.03 10.40
N LEU A 34 -4.33 -4.22 9.10
CA LEU A 34 -4.95 -3.47 8.02
C LEU A 34 -5.26 -4.43 6.87
N MET A 35 -6.44 -4.30 6.26
CA MET A 35 -6.86 -5.08 5.11
C MET A 35 -7.00 -4.18 3.89
N ASP A 36 -6.21 -4.45 2.85
CA ASP A 36 -6.20 -3.76 1.56
C ASP A 36 -6.13 -4.81 0.44
N GLU A 37 -7.29 -5.38 0.10
CA GLU A 37 -7.42 -6.36 -0.98
C GLU A 37 -7.02 -5.78 -2.34
N LYS A 38 -7.17 -4.46 -2.51
CA LYS A 38 -6.76 -3.80 -3.75
C LYS A 38 -5.23 -3.79 -3.88
N ALA A 39 -4.48 -3.59 -2.80
CA ALA A 39 -3.03 -3.76 -2.83
C ALA A 39 -2.62 -5.20 -3.23
N VAL A 40 -3.32 -6.21 -2.71
CA VAL A 40 -3.07 -7.62 -3.09
C VAL A 40 -3.33 -7.85 -4.58
N GLU A 41 -4.44 -7.33 -5.11
CA GLU A 41 -4.77 -7.38 -6.53
C GLU A 41 -3.70 -6.68 -7.40
N ILE A 42 -3.31 -5.46 -7.04
CA ILE A 42 -2.31 -4.68 -7.79
C ILE A 42 -0.97 -5.42 -7.81
N ILE A 43 -0.47 -5.89 -6.65
CA ILE A 43 0.80 -6.62 -6.58
C ILE A 43 0.80 -7.86 -7.48
N LYS A 44 -0.31 -8.61 -7.53
CA LYS A 44 -0.44 -9.80 -8.41
C LYS A 44 -0.38 -9.44 -9.90
N SER A 45 -0.75 -8.22 -10.27
CA SER A 45 -0.74 -7.72 -11.66
C SER A 45 0.63 -7.19 -12.10
N ILE A 46 1.59 -7.01 -11.18
CA ILE A 46 2.90 -6.44 -11.47
C ILE A 46 3.92 -7.55 -11.75
N ASP A 47 4.74 -7.36 -12.78
CA ASP A 47 5.92 -8.15 -13.10
C ASP A 47 7.14 -7.55 -12.41
N TYR A 48 7.28 -7.81 -11.11
CA TYR A 48 8.35 -7.32 -10.25
C TYR A 48 8.74 -8.39 -9.22
N ASP A 49 10.03 -8.49 -8.92
CA ASP A 49 10.54 -9.38 -7.88
C ASP A 49 10.51 -8.69 -6.51
N PHE A 50 9.52 -9.03 -5.70
CA PHE A 50 9.34 -8.47 -4.35
C PHE A 50 10.21 -9.14 -3.28
N SER A 51 11.01 -10.16 -3.62
CA SER A 51 11.78 -10.92 -2.62
C SER A 51 12.83 -10.07 -1.88
N GLU A 52 13.38 -9.05 -2.54
CA GLU A 52 14.32 -8.12 -1.92
C GLU A 52 13.62 -7.22 -0.88
N ILE A 53 12.42 -6.74 -1.21
CA ILE A 53 11.61 -5.93 -0.30
C ILE A 53 11.23 -6.77 0.93
N GLU A 54 10.77 -8.00 0.72
CA GLU A 54 10.42 -8.93 1.81
C GLU A 54 11.57 -9.18 2.78
N LYS A 55 12.80 -9.36 2.25
CA LYS A 55 13.99 -9.59 3.07
C LYS A 55 14.45 -8.37 3.85
N THR A 56 14.27 -7.16 3.31
CA THR A 56 14.92 -5.95 3.84
C THR A 56 13.97 -5.01 4.58
N GLN A 57 12.67 -5.06 4.31
CA GLN A 57 11.71 -4.03 4.72
C GLN A 57 10.76 -4.43 5.84
N GLY A 58 11.02 -5.54 6.55
CA GLY A 58 10.15 -6.01 7.63
C GLY A 58 9.87 -4.95 8.70
N MET A 59 10.87 -4.17 9.11
CA MET A 59 10.69 -3.06 10.06
C MET A 59 9.92 -1.88 9.46
N SER A 60 10.29 -1.46 8.25
CA SER A 60 9.64 -0.35 7.52
C SER A 60 8.15 -0.61 7.29
N GLN A 61 7.78 -1.88 7.07
CA GLN A 61 6.41 -2.33 6.88
C GLN A 61 5.50 -1.92 8.04
N HIS A 62 5.96 -2.05 9.29
CA HIS A 62 5.16 -1.63 10.44
C HIS A 62 4.87 -0.13 10.42
N GLY A 63 5.85 0.68 10.03
CA GLY A 63 5.68 2.13 9.88
C GLY A 63 4.68 2.49 8.78
N TRP A 64 4.71 1.78 7.65
CA TRP A 64 3.74 2.02 6.57
C TRP A 64 2.31 1.66 6.97
N ILE A 65 2.11 0.55 7.69
CA ILE A 65 0.77 0.18 8.21
C ILE A 65 0.28 1.18 9.24
N ALA A 66 1.15 1.60 10.18
CA ALA A 66 0.78 2.60 11.17
C ALA A 66 0.38 3.93 10.51
N ARG A 67 1.13 4.36 9.48
CA ARG A 67 0.81 5.56 8.69
C ARG A 67 -0.54 5.43 8.00
N SER A 68 -0.82 4.31 7.32
CA SER A 68 -2.11 4.10 6.65
C SER A 68 -3.27 4.16 7.65
N LEU A 69 -3.20 3.42 8.76
CA LEU A 69 -4.27 3.43 9.78
C LEU A 69 -4.48 4.83 10.37
N HIS A 70 -3.40 5.58 10.61
CA HIS A 70 -3.49 6.94 11.13
C HIS A 70 -4.16 7.88 10.12
N THR A 71 -3.73 7.85 8.86
CA THR A 71 -4.30 8.69 7.79
C THR A 71 -5.75 8.32 7.51
N ASP A 72 -6.10 7.02 7.47
CA ASP A 72 -7.47 6.54 7.27
C ASP A 72 -8.39 7.03 8.38
N LYS A 73 -7.94 6.96 9.63
CA LYS A 73 -8.68 7.49 10.78
C LYS A 73 -8.91 8.99 10.63
N MET A 74 -7.87 9.77 10.33
CA MET A 74 -8.00 11.22 10.17
C MET A 74 -8.94 11.58 9.03
N ALA A 75 -8.84 10.91 7.88
CA ALA A 75 -9.72 11.14 6.74
C ALA A 75 -11.18 10.80 7.09
N HIS A 76 -11.41 9.67 7.75
CA HIS A 76 -12.76 9.26 8.15
C HIS A 76 -13.38 10.23 9.19
N ASP A 77 -12.60 10.66 10.18
CA ASP A 77 -13.04 11.64 11.17
C ASP A 77 -13.36 13.00 10.52
N PHE A 78 -12.55 13.43 9.55
CA PHE A 78 -12.79 14.64 8.78
C PHE A 78 -14.05 14.55 7.91
N ILE A 79 -14.24 13.45 7.18
CA ILE A 79 -15.43 13.23 6.33
C ILE A 79 -16.69 13.20 7.18
N ARG A 80 -16.66 12.56 8.35
CA ARG A 80 -17.81 12.51 9.28
C ARG A 80 -18.21 13.90 9.78
N THR A 81 -17.26 14.82 9.90
CA THR A 81 -17.50 16.19 10.36
C THR A 81 -17.82 17.16 9.22
N HIS A 82 -17.37 16.86 7.99
CA HIS A 82 -17.55 17.69 6.80
C HIS A 82 -18.05 16.82 5.62
N PRO A 83 -19.33 16.43 5.60
CA PRO A 83 -19.86 15.48 4.61
C PRO A 83 -19.82 16.02 3.16
N GLU A 84 -19.75 17.34 2.96
CA GLU A 84 -19.65 17.98 1.65
C GLU A 84 -18.21 18.35 1.25
N ALA A 85 -17.21 17.92 2.03
CA ALA A 85 -15.82 18.25 1.72
C ALA A 85 -15.32 17.54 0.46
N ALA A 86 -14.43 18.22 -0.27
CA ALA A 86 -13.68 17.61 -1.37
C ALA A 86 -12.45 16.86 -0.82
N ILE A 87 -12.23 15.63 -1.30
CA ILE A 87 -11.05 14.83 -0.98
C ILE A 87 -10.10 14.84 -2.18
N VAL A 88 -8.87 15.30 -1.96
CA VAL A 88 -7.80 15.32 -2.96
C VAL A 88 -6.67 14.41 -2.47
N ASN A 89 -6.37 13.36 -3.24
CA ASN A 89 -5.20 12.53 -3.00
C ASN A 89 -4.02 13.07 -3.83
N MET A 90 -2.98 13.55 -3.15
CA MET A 90 -1.76 14.07 -3.79
C MET A 90 -0.63 13.07 -3.63
N GLY A 91 0.02 12.75 -4.75
CA GLY A 91 1.10 11.76 -4.86
C GLY A 91 2.30 12.07 -3.99
#